data_AF-A0A9P3PMH2-F1
#
_entry.id   AF-A0A9P3PMH2-F1
#
_cell.length_a   1.000
_cell.length_b   1.000
_cell.length_c   1.000
_cell.angle_alpha   90.00
_cell.angle_beta   90.00
_cell.angle_gamma   90.00
#
_symmetry.space_group_name_H-M   'P 1'
#
loop_
_entity.id
_entity.type
_entity.pdbx_description
1 polymer ?
#
loop_
_entity_poly.entity_id
_entity_poly.type
_entity_poly.pdbx_seq_one_letter_code
_entity_poly.pdbx_strand_id
1 'polypeptide(L)'
;MSIDFSLPLATLLREATHEAHEIVAKSPGATAMLSGRLDREEYVRYLMMLWHIYDAFEQALDRHATHPVLEPTYNPTLLARAPALASDISFLLQVPEASWKTHSAHTKLVQSPPPELTAYIARIRELAESEDPTRLLAHSYVRYLGDLSGGQTVRRTLGKAYDLDDDVGQGLSFYAFKELRSAKTANQGEMKRIKEWFRAGMNTAGERGEDVKAAVLDEANKAFALNTALFMTIRTDPPSQHAEAAMEVSKEIPIIVEQGPQEKSYPLSQIIVLVAAACLAHFILVTGGFTGDQGYQKLLAVERWFSTLWGSVPRPE
;
A
#
# COMPACT_ATOMS: atom_id res chain seq x y z
N MET A 1 -33.99 -7.38 -3.64
CA MET A 1 -33.64 -8.65 -2.97
C MET A 1 -33.76 -8.42 -1.48
N SER A 2 -34.41 -9.31 -0.74
CA SER A 2 -34.36 -9.30 0.73
C SER A 2 -32.96 -9.74 1.18
N ILE A 3 -32.33 -9.01 2.09
CA ILE A 3 -31.02 -9.35 2.65
C ILE A 3 -31.18 -10.53 3.61
N ASP A 4 -30.39 -11.59 3.45
CA ASP A 4 -30.36 -12.74 4.37
C ASP A 4 -29.44 -12.48 5.55
N PHE A 5 -29.99 -11.96 6.64
CA PHE A 5 -29.22 -11.66 7.86
C PHE A 5 -28.73 -12.89 8.62
N SER A 6 -29.03 -14.12 8.19
CA SER A 6 -28.39 -15.33 8.75
C SER A 6 -26.91 -15.44 8.36
N LEU A 7 -26.50 -14.77 7.27
CA LEU A 7 -25.12 -14.78 6.80
C LEU A 7 -24.18 -13.99 7.74
N PRO A 8 -22.88 -14.35 7.80
CA PRO A 8 -21.89 -13.57 8.55
C PRO A 8 -21.76 -12.14 8.03
N LEU A 9 -21.53 -11.17 8.92
CA LEU A 9 -21.47 -9.75 8.58
C LEU A 9 -20.41 -9.45 7.50
N ALA A 10 -19.24 -10.08 7.56
CA ALA A 10 -18.21 -9.88 6.54
C ALA A 10 -18.66 -10.36 5.14
N THR A 11 -19.48 -11.42 5.07
CA THR A 11 -20.06 -11.91 3.82
C THR A 11 -21.08 -10.93 3.26
N LEU A 12 -21.99 -10.47 4.13
CA LEU A 12 -23.01 -9.48 3.78
C LEU A 12 -22.39 -8.18 3.24
N LEU A 13 -21.36 -7.66 3.90
CA LEU A 13 -20.67 -6.45 3.47
C LEU A 13 -19.97 -6.65 2.13
N ARG A 14 -19.26 -7.76 1.94
CA ARG A 14 -18.58 -8.06 0.66
C ARG A 14 -19.56 -8.06 -0.51
N GLU A 15 -20.74 -8.64 -0.32
CA GLU A 15 -21.76 -8.75 -1.35
C GLU A 15 -22.47 -7.41 -1.58
N ALA A 16 -22.89 -6.74 -0.50
CA ALA A 16 -23.59 -5.46 -0.58
C ALA A 16 -22.73 -4.35 -1.19
N THR A 17 -21.42 -4.37 -0.97
CA THR A 17 -20.52 -3.28 -1.41
C THR A 17 -19.73 -3.60 -2.69
N HIS A 18 -20.02 -4.72 -3.37
CA HIS A 18 -19.27 -5.12 -4.56
C HIS A 18 -19.37 -4.08 -5.68
N GLU A 19 -20.58 -3.59 -5.97
CA GLU A 19 -20.79 -2.58 -7.01
C GLU A 19 -20.13 -1.23 -6.64
N ALA A 20 -20.25 -0.82 -5.38
CA ALA A 20 -19.63 0.40 -4.89
C ALA A 20 -18.09 0.35 -5.00
N HIS A 21 -17.48 -0.82 -4.73
CA HIS A 21 -16.05 -1.04 -4.92
C HIS A 21 -15.64 -0.88 -6.40
N GLU A 22 -16.42 -1.46 -7.33
CA GLU A 22 -16.18 -1.32 -8.77
C GLU A 22 -16.27 0.12 -9.26
N ILE A 23 -17.19 0.92 -8.71
CA ILE A 23 -17.32 2.34 -9.02
C ILE A 23 -16.07 3.11 -8.56
N VAL A 24 -15.61 2.89 -7.32
CA VAL A 24 -14.39 3.53 -6.80
C VAL A 24 -13.19 3.20 -7.68
N ALA A 25 -13.00 1.93 -8.02
CA ALA A 25 -11.87 1.45 -8.80
C ALA A 25 -11.79 2.07 -10.21
N LYS A 26 -12.94 2.48 -10.77
CA LYS A 26 -13.06 3.13 -12.08
C LYS A 26 -13.10 4.65 -12.03
N SER A 27 -13.01 5.26 -10.84
CA SER A 27 -12.96 6.71 -10.72
C SER A 27 -11.72 7.29 -11.42
N PRO A 28 -11.78 8.52 -11.95
CA PRO A 28 -10.63 9.17 -12.59
C PRO A 28 -9.42 9.24 -11.66
N GLY A 29 -9.63 9.61 -10.39
CA GLY A 29 -8.58 9.68 -9.38
C GLY A 29 -7.91 8.32 -9.11
N ALA A 30 -8.70 7.26 -8.92
CA ALA A 30 -8.16 5.91 -8.74
C ALA A 30 -7.37 5.45 -9.98
N THR A 31 -7.90 5.72 -11.17
CA THR A 31 -7.24 5.39 -12.45
C THR A 31 -5.92 6.14 -12.60
N ALA A 32 -5.88 7.45 -12.30
CA ALA A 32 -4.67 8.25 -12.36
C ALA A 32 -3.59 7.70 -11.41
N MET A 33 -3.97 7.39 -10.17
CA MET A 33 -3.08 6.80 -9.16
C MET A 33 -2.53 5.43 -9.59
N LEU A 34 -3.41 4.54 -10.08
CA LEU A 34 -3.03 3.20 -10.55
C LEU A 34 -2.24 3.21 -11.87
N SER A 35 -2.30 4.30 -12.64
CA SER A 35 -1.50 4.47 -13.85
C SER A 35 -0.12 5.07 -13.58
N GLY A 36 0.14 5.56 -12.37
CA GLY A 36 1.38 6.27 -12.02
C GLY A 36 1.51 7.67 -12.65
N ARG A 37 0.42 8.21 -13.21
CA ARG A 37 0.41 9.53 -13.86
C ARG A 37 -0.09 10.65 -12.95
N LEU A 38 -0.42 10.33 -11.69
CA LEU A 38 -0.84 11.33 -10.73
C LEU A 38 0.34 12.24 -10.40
N ASP A 39 0.14 13.55 -10.44
CA ASP A 39 1.16 14.51 -10.04
C ASP A 39 1.58 14.31 -8.57
N ARG A 40 2.87 14.54 -8.26
CA ARG A 40 3.41 14.32 -6.91
C ARG A 40 2.82 15.28 -5.88
N GLU A 41 2.59 16.55 -6.24
CA GLU A 41 1.94 17.51 -5.33
C GLU A 41 0.48 17.13 -5.08
N GLU A 42 -0.20 16.64 -6.11
CA GLU A 42 -1.57 16.15 -5.97
C GLU A 42 -1.65 14.87 -5.12
N TYR A 43 -0.69 13.96 -5.25
CA TYR A 43 -0.58 12.81 -4.35
C TYR A 43 -0.38 13.25 -2.88
N VAL A 44 0.50 14.23 -2.64
CA VAL A 44 0.68 14.82 -1.30
C VAL A 44 -0.62 15.44 -0.78
N ARG A 45 -1.34 16.19 -1.63
CA ARG A 45 -2.65 16.75 -1.28
C ARG A 45 -3.64 15.66 -0.91
N TYR A 46 -3.68 14.57 -1.67
CA TYR A 46 -4.51 13.41 -1.37
C TYR A 46 -4.15 12.76 -0.03
N LEU A 47 -2.85 12.56 0.25
CA LEU A 47 -2.40 12.04 1.54
C LEU A 47 -2.81 12.96 2.71
N MET A 48 -2.76 14.27 2.56
CA MET A 48 -3.25 15.21 3.58
C MET A 48 -4.75 15.06 3.83
N MET A 49 -5.55 14.87 2.77
CA MET A 49 -6.99 14.61 2.92
C MET A 49 -7.24 13.28 3.63
N LEU A 50 -6.52 12.23 3.25
CA LEU A 50 -6.57 10.95 3.96
C LEU A 50 -6.17 11.10 5.42
N TRP A 51 -5.10 11.83 5.72
CA TRP A 51 -4.64 12.05 7.10
C TRP A 51 -5.76 12.61 7.97
N HIS A 52 -6.49 13.63 7.51
CA HIS A 52 -7.60 14.19 8.28
C HIS A 52 -8.75 13.20 8.49
N ILE A 53 -9.02 12.33 7.52
CA ILE A 53 -10.06 11.28 7.62
C ILE A 53 -9.63 10.21 8.62
N TYR A 54 -8.42 9.65 8.48
CA TYR A 54 -7.91 8.62 9.38
C TYR A 54 -7.71 9.16 10.79
N ASP A 55 -7.18 10.37 10.96
CA ASP A 55 -7.02 10.99 12.28
C ASP A 55 -8.37 11.12 13.01
N ALA A 56 -9.41 11.61 12.33
CA ALA A 56 -10.75 11.72 12.90
C ALA A 56 -11.36 10.35 13.25
N PHE A 57 -11.22 9.38 12.34
CA PHE A 57 -11.82 8.05 12.50
C PHE A 57 -11.07 7.18 13.52
N GLU A 58 -9.73 7.26 13.57
CA GLU A 58 -8.91 6.55 14.55
C GLU A 58 -9.14 7.09 15.95
N GLN A 59 -9.24 8.41 16.13
CA GLN A 59 -9.64 8.99 17.42
C GLN A 59 -11.05 8.54 17.84
N ALA A 60 -11.98 8.39 16.88
CA ALA A 60 -13.32 7.87 17.16
C ALA A 60 -13.28 6.39 17.58
N LEU A 61 -12.45 5.57 16.94
CA LEU A 61 -12.23 4.18 17.35
C LEU A 61 -11.58 4.08 18.74
N ASP A 62 -10.57 4.89 19.03
CA ASP A 62 -9.90 4.92 20.33
C ASP A 62 -10.88 5.27 21.45
N ARG A 63 -11.75 6.26 21.22
CA ARG A 63 -12.81 6.66 22.16
C ARG A 63 -13.78 5.54 22.48
N HIS A 64 -14.07 4.68 21.51
CA HIS A 64 -15.05 3.59 21.60
C HIS A 64 -14.39 2.20 21.57
N ALA A 65 -13.12 2.11 21.96
CA ALA A 65 -12.30 0.90 21.80
C ALA A 65 -12.84 -0.33 22.52
N THR A 66 -13.59 -0.12 23.61
CA THR A 66 -14.21 -1.20 24.40
C THR A 66 -15.67 -1.47 24.02
N HIS A 67 -16.21 -0.76 23.03
CA HIS A 67 -17.57 -0.99 22.58
C HIS A 67 -17.69 -2.40 21.96
N PRO A 68 -18.67 -3.25 22.34
CA PRO A 68 -18.74 -4.65 21.92
C PRO A 68 -18.80 -4.89 20.40
N VAL A 69 -19.23 -3.90 19.61
CA VAL A 69 -19.18 -3.97 18.14
C VAL A 69 -17.77 -3.76 17.60
N LEU A 70 -17.01 -2.85 18.21
CA LEU A 70 -15.78 -2.30 17.64
C LEU A 70 -14.55 -3.04 18.15
N GLU A 71 -14.56 -3.43 19.42
CA GLU A 71 -13.48 -4.12 20.13
C GLU A 71 -12.93 -5.34 19.36
N PRO A 72 -13.75 -6.23 18.73
CA PRO A 72 -13.24 -7.39 18.02
C PRO A 72 -12.33 -7.08 16.81
N THR A 73 -12.38 -5.84 16.31
CA THR A 73 -11.59 -5.37 15.15
C THR A 73 -10.58 -4.29 15.53
N TYR A 74 -10.51 -3.91 16.81
CA TYR A 74 -9.69 -2.81 17.27
C TYR A 74 -8.24 -3.29 17.54
N ASN A 75 -7.31 -2.82 16.71
CA ASN A 75 -5.88 -3.03 16.89
C ASN A 75 -5.08 -1.85 16.29
N PRO A 76 -4.92 -0.74 17.02
CA PRO A 76 -4.29 0.46 16.48
C PRO A 76 -2.83 0.25 16.11
N THR A 77 -2.09 -0.60 16.85
CA THR A 77 -0.69 -0.93 16.53
C THR A 77 -0.54 -1.58 15.15
N LEU A 78 -1.56 -2.33 14.72
CA LEU A 78 -1.60 -2.98 13.41
C LEU A 78 -2.19 -2.08 12.32
N LEU A 79 -3.33 -1.43 12.61
CA LEU A 79 -4.19 -0.83 11.60
C LEU A 79 -4.06 0.69 11.48
N ALA A 80 -3.68 1.42 12.54
CA ALA A 80 -3.66 2.88 12.50
C ALA A 80 -2.72 3.38 11.40
N ARG A 81 -3.19 4.35 10.62
CA ARG A 81 -2.58 4.90 9.41
C ARG A 81 -2.21 6.37 9.58
N ALA A 82 -2.86 7.13 10.46
CA ALA A 82 -2.59 8.56 10.61
C ALA A 82 -1.10 8.87 10.88
N PRO A 83 -0.36 8.11 11.73
CA PRO A 83 1.08 8.34 11.91
C PRO A 83 1.90 8.08 10.64
N ALA A 84 1.59 7.01 9.90
CA ALA A 84 2.27 6.67 8.66
C ALA A 84 2.02 7.73 7.57
N LEU A 85 0.79 8.24 7.49
CA LEU A 85 0.41 9.34 6.60
C LEU A 85 1.17 10.62 6.95
N ALA A 86 1.28 10.99 8.23
CA ALA A 86 2.04 12.16 8.65
C ALA A 86 3.52 12.06 8.25
N SER A 87 4.11 10.88 8.48
CA SER A 87 5.50 10.58 8.08
C SER A 87 5.68 10.71 6.57
N ASP A 88 4.80 10.10 5.77
CA ASP A 88 4.87 10.17 4.30
C ASP A 88 4.70 11.61 3.78
N ILE A 89 3.75 12.37 4.31
CA ILE A 89 3.54 13.77 3.94
C ILE A 89 4.79 14.59 4.25
N SER A 90 5.36 14.44 5.44
CA SER A 90 6.56 15.17 5.84
C SER A 90 7.76 14.86 4.93
N PHE A 91 7.93 13.58 4.59
CA PHE A 91 8.98 13.13 3.68
C PHE A 91 8.79 13.71 2.28
N LEU A 92 7.59 13.62 1.72
CA LEU A 92 7.33 14.11 0.37
C LEU A 92 7.49 15.64 0.24
N LEU A 93 7.13 16.37 1.30
CA LEU A 93 7.34 17.82 1.41
C LEU A 93 8.77 18.21 1.79
N GLN A 94 9.62 17.26 2.19
CA GLN A 94 10.98 17.51 2.67
C GLN A 94 11.02 18.50 3.86
N VAL A 95 10.11 18.31 4.81
CA VAL A 95 10.02 19.10 6.04
C VAL A 95 10.00 18.19 7.27
N PRO A 96 10.44 18.65 8.46
CA PRO A 96 10.26 17.90 9.68
C PRO A 96 8.79 17.51 9.91
N GLU A 97 8.53 16.33 10.46
CA GLU A 97 7.17 15.87 10.74
C GLU A 97 6.41 16.82 11.69
N ALA A 98 7.12 17.50 12.59
CA ALA A 98 6.52 18.51 13.46
C ALA A 98 5.98 19.75 12.73
N SER A 99 6.41 20.03 11.49
CA SER A 99 6.08 21.24 10.75
C SER A 99 5.29 21.03 9.46
N TRP A 100 4.97 19.80 9.05
CA TRP A 100 4.22 19.58 7.80
C TRP A 100 2.84 20.26 7.78
N LYS A 101 2.20 20.39 8.95
CA LYS A 101 0.90 21.09 9.11
C LYS A 101 1.01 22.62 8.95
N THR A 102 2.20 23.20 9.07
CA THR A 102 2.41 24.64 8.79
C THR A 102 2.88 24.89 7.37
N HIS A 103 3.11 23.83 6.58
CA HIS A 103 3.45 23.96 5.18
C HIS A 103 2.33 24.64 4.39
N SER A 104 2.68 25.45 3.39
CA SER A 104 1.74 26.24 2.61
C SER A 104 0.69 25.38 1.89
N ALA A 105 1.06 24.20 1.40
CA ALA A 105 0.14 23.25 0.77
C ALA A 105 -0.97 22.75 1.72
N HIS A 106 -0.61 22.41 2.97
CA HIS A 106 -1.59 22.01 3.98
C HIS A 106 -2.46 23.19 4.41
N THR A 107 -1.83 24.37 4.63
CA THR A 107 -2.54 25.59 5.00
C THR A 107 -3.60 25.96 3.94
N LYS A 108 -3.27 25.86 2.65
CA LYS A 108 -4.23 26.06 1.55
C LYS A 108 -5.37 25.05 1.59
N LEU A 109 -5.08 23.76 1.83
CA LEU A 109 -6.09 22.72 1.94
C LEU A 109 -7.08 22.99 3.07
N VAL A 110 -6.61 23.38 4.26
CA VAL A 110 -7.49 23.62 5.41
C VAL A 110 -8.22 24.96 5.35
N GLN A 111 -7.69 25.95 4.65
CA GLN A 111 -8.36 27.24 4.40
C GLN A 111 -9.55 27.08 3.45
N SER A 112 -9.45 26.19 2.48
CA SER A 112 -10.50 25.92 1.50
C SER A 112 -10.62 24.41 1.23
N PRO A 113 -11.11 23.62 2.20
CA PRO A 113 -11.21 22.17 2.03
C PRO A 113 -12.26 21.82 0.97
N PRO A 114 -12.03 20.75 0.17
CA PRO A 114 -13.08 20.20 -0.68
C PRO A 114 -14.32 19.83 0.16
N PRO A 115 -15.55 20.15 -0.29
CA PRO A 115 -16.77 19.80 0.44
C PRO A 115 -16.87 18.32 0.78
N GLU A 116 -16.35 17.43 -0.07
CA GLU A 116 -16.33 15.98 0.10
C GLU A 116 -15.47 15.57 1.30
N LEU A 117 -14.33 16.23 1.50
CA LEU A 117 -13.47 16.01 2.67
C LEU A 117 -14.20 16.43 3.94
N THR A 118 -14.79 17.62 3.94
CA THR A 118 -15.55 18.15 5.08
C THR A 118 -16.74 17.24 5.41
N ALA A 119 -17.47 16.76 4.40
CA ALA A 119 -18.60 15.86 4.57
C ALA A 119 -18.18 14.52 5.19
N TYR A 120 -17.06 13.94 4.75
CA TYR A 120 -16.55 12.68 5.31
C TYR A 120 -16.17 12.88 6.79
N ILE A 121 -15.35 13.89 7.10
CA ILE A 121 -14.94 14.15 8.48
C ILE A 121 -16.15 14.46 9.38
N ALA A 122 -17.13 15.22 8.87
CA ALA A 122 -18.36 15.52 9.60
C ALA A 122 -19.14 14.26 9.95
N ARG A 123 -19.29 13.32 9.00
CA ARG A 123 -19.98 12.05 9.25
C ARG A 123 -19.26 11.21 10.32
N ILE A 124 -17.93 11.12 10.25
CA ILE A 124 -17.14 10.41 11.27
C ILE A 124 -17.35 11.02 12.65
N ARG A 125 -17.30 12.36 12.76
CA ARG A 125 -17.52 13.06 14.03
C ARG A 125 -18.93 12.87 14.58
N GLU A 126 -19.94 12.91 13.71
CA GLU A 126 -21.33 12.62 14.10
C GLU A 126 -21.45 11.22 14.72
N LEU A 127 -20.85 10.21 14.10
CA LEU A 127 -20.83 8.85 14.64
C LEU A 127 -20.02 8.74 15.93
N ALA A 128 -18.91 9.48 16.04
CA ALA A 128 -18.05 9.50 17.23
C ALA A 128 -18.75 10.08 18.46
N GLU A 129 -19.62 11.08 18.27
CA GLU A 129 -20.41 11.69 19.35
C GLU A 129 -21.78 11.01 19.58
N SER A 130 -22.12 9.99 18.80
CA SER A 130 -23.36 9.24 18.97
C SER A 130 -23.32 8.36 20.22
N GLU A 131 -24.48 8.16 20.85
CA GLU A 131 -24.64 7.16 21.92
C GLU A 131 -24.40 5.72 21.41
N ASP A 132 -24.67 5.47 20.12
CA ASP A 132 -24.41 4.19 19.47
C ASP A 132 -23.35 4.33 18.35
N PRO A 133 -22.08 3.98 18.66
CA PRO A 133 -20.98 4.08 17.71
C PRO A 133 -20.89 2.88 16.76
N THR A 134 -21.87 1.96 16.75
CA THR A 134 -21.89 0.73 15.92
C THR A 134 -21.47 0.97 14.46
N ARG A 135 -21.93 2.08 13.88
CA ARG A 135 -21.70 2.44 12.48
C ARG A 135 -20.25 2.79 12.16
N LEU A 136 -19.41 3.11 13.14
CA LEU A 136 -17.96 3.30 12.92
C LEU A 136 -17.30 2.05 12.32
N LEU A 137 -17.81 0.85 12.62
CA LEU A 137 -17.31 -0.41 12.07
C LEU A 137 -17.34 -0.44 10.53
N ALA A 138 -18.33 0.22 9.93
CA ALA A 138 -18.44 0.30 8.49
C ALA A 138 -17.29 1.10 7.87
N HIS A 139 -16.87 2.20 8.50
CA HIS A 139 -15.72 2.97 8.05
C HIS A 139 -14.41 2.20 8.22
N SER A 140 -14.26 1.44 9.31
CA SER A 140 -13.13 0.50 9.49
C SER A 140 -13.04 -0.49 8.34
N TYR A 141 -14.17 -1.08 7.96
CA TYR A 141 -14.26 -2.03 6.85
C TYR A 141 -13.86 -1.40 5.52
N VAL A 142 -14.46 -0.25 5.15
CA VAL A 142 -14.20 0.40 3.86
C VAL A 142 -12.74 0.85 3.74
N ARG A 143 -12.17 1.43 4.80
CA ARG A 143 -10.80 1.95 4.79
C ARG A 143 -9.77 0.84 4.90
N TYR A 144 -9.72 0.14 6.03
CA TYR A 144 -8.62 -0.80 6.30
C TYR A 144 -8.59 -2.00 5.35
N LEU A 145 -9.73 -2.61 5.01
CA LEU A 145 -9.71 -3.72 4.04
C LEU A 145 -9.42 -3.25 2.62
N GLY A 146 -9.78 -2.01 2.28
CA GLY A 146 -9.39 -1.37 1.03
C GLY A 146 -7.87 -1.24 0.93
N ASP A 147 -7.24 -0.70 1.97
CA ASP A 147 -5.78 -0.53 2.04
C ASP A 147 -5.04 -1.88 1.97
N LEU A 148 -5.53 -2.91 2.65
CA LEU A 148 -4.99 -4.27 2.65
C LEU A 148 -5.21 -5.05 1.35
N SER A 149 -6.01 -4.52 0.42
CA SER A 149 -6.37 -5.20 -0.83
C SER A 149 -5.74 -4.51 -2.05
N GLY A 150 -5.97 -3.21 -2.22
CA GLY A 150 -5.45 -2.43 -3.34
C GLY A 150 -4.12 -1.71 -3.06
N GLY A 151 -3.79 -1.49 -1.78
CA GLY A 151 -2.68 -0.62 -1.37
C GLY A 151 -1.31 -1.08 -1.87
N GLN A 152 -1.07 -2.39 -2.01
CA GLN A 152 0.21 -2.89 -2.52
C GLN A 152 0.43 -2.60 -4.01
N THR A 153 -0.63 -2.62 -4.81
CA THR A 153 -0.56 -2.24 -6.23
C THR A 153 -0.29 -0.75 -6.37
N VAL A 154 -0.98 0.06 -5.56
CA VAL A 154 -0.75 1.51 -5.51
C VAL A 154 0.68 1.82 -5.07
N ARG A 155 1.16 1.21 -3.98
CA ARG A 155 2.52 1.37 -3.47
C ARG A 155 3.57 1.17 -4.56
N ARG A 156 3.54 0.02 -5.23
CA ARG A 156 4.50 -0.31 -6.30
C ARG A 156 4.43 0.68 -7.47
N THR A 157 3.22 1.12 -7.81
CA THR A 157 3.00 2.05 -8.93
C THR A 157 3.59 3.41 -8.61
N LEU A 158 3.27 3.96 -7.43
CA LEU A 158 3.75 5.26 -6.99
C LEU A 158 5.25 5.25 -6.68
N GLY A 159 5.78 4.15 -6.13
CA GLY A 159 7.22 4.01 -5.90
C GLY A 159 8.02 4.14 -7.18
N LYS A 160 7.55 3.51 -8.27
CA LYS A 160 8.16 3.68 -9.60
C LYS A 160 7.93 5.07 -10.18
N ALA A 161 6.73 5.62 -10.04
CA ALA A 161 6.37 6.91 -10.65
C ALA A 161 7.13 8.09 -10.03
N TYR A 162 7.45 8.01 -8.74
CA TYR A 162 8.09 9.09 -7.98
C TYR A 162 9.53 8.78 -7.57
N ASP A 163 10.12 7.72 -8.13
CA ASP A 163 11.49 7.27 -7.83
C ASP A 163 11.75 7.12 -6.31
N LEU A 164 10.79 6.49 -5.62
CA LEU A 164 10.89 6.24 -4.19
C LEU A 164 11.52 4.87 -3.96
N ASP A 165 12.45 4.83 -3.01
CA ASP A 165 13.06 3.58 -2.56
C ASP A 165 11.99 2.73 -1.85
N ASP A 166 11.57 1.67 -2.53
CA ASP A 166 10.51 0.77 -2.07
C ASP A 166 10.96 -0.07 -0.86
N ASP A 167 12.28 -0.27 -0.68
CA ASP A 167 12.87 -1.01 0.45
C ASP A 167 12.90 -0.15 1.71
N VAL A 168 13.15 1.16 1.56
CA VAL A 168 13.11 2.13 2.67
C VAL A 168 11.66 2.52 2.99
N GLY A 169 10.79 2.59 2.00
CA GLY A 169 9.34 2.78 2.15
C GLY A 169 8.90 4.20 2.52
N GLN A 170 9.83 5.17 2.53
CA GLN A 170 9.52 6.57 2.81
C GLN A 170 8.63 7.18 1.72
N GLY A 171 7.55 7.86 2.12
CA GLY A 171 6.52 8.38 1.21
C GLY A 171 5.46 7.35 0.80
N LEU A 172 5.60 6.10 1.26
CA LEU A 172 4.71 4.97 0.99
C LEU A 172 4.39 4.13 2.26
N SER A 173 4.75 4.64 3.44
CA SER A 173 4.56 3.99 4.75
C SER A 173 3.09 3.70 5.03
N PHE A 174 2.18 4.54 4.55
CA PHE A 174 0.73 4.35 4.63
C PHE A 174 0.30 2.95 4.15
N TYR A 175 0.91 2.47 3.06
CA TYR A 175 0.62 1.16 2.47
C TYR A 175 1.38 0.00 3.13
N ALA A 176 2.30 0.27 4.06
CA ALA A 176 3.02 -0.78 4.78
C ALA A 176 2.28 -1.16 6.08
N PHE A 177 2.00 -2.45 6.24
CA PHE A 177 1.44 -2.99 7.48
C PHE A 177 2.48 -3.82 8.21
N LYS A 178 2.35 -3.93 9.53
CA LYS A 178 3.14 -4.83 10.35
C LYS A 178 2.49 -6.21 10.39
N GLU A 179 3.25 -7.24 10.77
CA GLU A 179 2.68 -8.56 11.02
C GLU A 179 1.72 -8.55 12.21
N LEU A 180 0.73 -9.44 12.22
CA LEU A 180 -0.30 -9.49 13.27
C LEU A 180 0.31 -9.81 14.65
N ARG A 181 1.44 -10.53 14.66
CA ARG A 181 2.11 -11.03 15.87
C ARG A 181 3.55 -10.53 16.04
N SER A 182 4.01 -9.61 15.21
CA SER A 182 5.39 -9.10 15.28
C SER A 182 5.50 -7.68 14.71
N ALA A 183 6.58 -6.98 15.02
CA ALA A 183 6.82 -5.64 14.48
C ALA A 183 7.41 -5.64 13.05
N LYS A 184 7.59 -6.81 12.42
CA LYS A 184 8.12 -6.92 11.06
C LYS A 184 7.11 -6.42 10.04
N THR A 185 7.59 -6.02 8.86
CA THR A 185 6.73 -5.66 7.73
C THR A 185 6.00 -6.90 7.21
N ALA A 186 4.69 -6.79 7.05
CA ALA A 186 3.83 -7.85 6.55
C ALA A 186 4.09 -8.12 5.06
N ASN A 187 4.32 -9.39 4.73
CA ASN A 187 4.29 -9.86 3.34
C ASN A 187 2.85 -10.19 2.90
N GLN A 188 2.66 -10.61 1.64
CA GLN A 188 1.33 -10.93 1.10
C GLN A 188 0.57 -12.01 1.90
N GLY A 189 1.26 -13.03 2.39
CA GLY A 189 0.66 -14.06 3.23
C GLY A 189 0.15 -13.50 4.54
N GLU A 190 0.89 -12.58 5.14
CA GLU A 190 0.48 -11.91 6.38
C GLU A 190 -0.67 -10.92 6.14
N MET A 191 -0.65 -10.17 5.04
CA MET A 191 -1.79 -9.33 4.64
C MET A 191 -3.09 -10.14 4.52
N LYS A 192 -3.02 -11.38 4.00
CA LYS A 192 -4.17 -12.29 3.96
C LYS A 192 -4.65 -12.64 5.37
N ARG A 193 -3.74 -12.98 6.30
CA ARG A 193 -4.09 -13.29 7.69
C ARG A 193 -4.70 -12.10 8.42
N ILE A 194 -4.19 -10.89 8.20
CA ILE A 194 -4.77 -9.66 8.77
C ILE A 194 -6.21 -9.48 8.28
N LYS A 195 -6.47 -9.66 6.98
CA LYS A 195 -7.83 -9.58 6.42
C LYS A 195 -8.76 -10.66 6.99
N GLU A 196 -8.27 -11.87 7.20
CA GLU A 196 -9.04 -12.96 7.81
C GLU A 196 -9.36 -12.67 9.27
N TRP A 197 -8.39 -12.20 10.06
CA TRP A 197 -8.58 -11.75 11.43
C TRP A 197 -9.62 -10.64 11.52
N PHE A 198 -9.51 -9.61 10.68
CA PHE A 198 -10.45 -8.49 10.66
C PHE A 198 -11.87 -8.97 10.32
N ARG A 199 -12.03 -9.83 9.31
CA ARG A 199 -13.34 -10.41 8.95
C ARG A 199 -13.93 -11.28 10.05
N ALA A 200 -13.10 -12.03 10.77
CA ALA A 200 -13.56 -12.79 11.94
C ALA A 200 -14.09 -11.85 13.02
N GLY A 201 -13.39 -10.76 13.34
CA GLY A 201 -13.87 -9.73 14.27
C GLY A 201 -15.19 -9.08 13.83
N MET A 202 -15.33 -8.78 12.54
CA MET A 202 -16.61 -8.30 11.98
C MET A 202 -17.74 -9.30 12.18
N ASN A 203 -17.48 -10.60 11.99
CA ASN A 203 -18.48 -11.64 12.21
C ASN A 203 -18.89 -11.72 13.68
N THR A 204 -17.94 -11.67 14.61
CA THR A 204 -18.21 -11.58 16.06
C THR A 204 -19.06 -10.37 16.41
N ALA A 205 -18.78 -9.20 15.81
CA ALA A 205 -19.60 -8.01 16.00
C ALA A 205 -21.06 -8.22 15.52
N GLY A 206 -21.22 -8.89 14.37
CA GLY A 206 -22.52 -9.20 13.77
C GLY A 206 -23.33 -10.29 14.48
N GLU A 207 -22.70 -11.15 15.30
CA GLU A 207 -23.41 -12.14 16.14
C GLU A 207 -24.29 -11.49 17.20
N ARG A 208 -24.10 -10.19 17.47
CA ARG A 208 -24.90 -9.46 18.45
C ARG A 208 -26.31 -9.09 18.00
N GLY A 209 -26.62 -9.17 16.70
CA GLY A 209 -27.97 -8.94 16.22
C GLY A 209 -28.09 -8.51 14.76
N GLU A 210 -29.28 -8.73 14.18
CA GLU A 210 -29.60 -8.29 12.82
C GLU A 210 -29.62 -6.76 12.69
N ASP A 211 -29.97 -6.06 13.76
CA ASP A 211 -29.94 -4.59 13.87
C ASP A 211 -28.51 -4.05 13.69
N VAL A 212 -27.52 -4.69 14.31
CA VAL A 212 -26.10 -4.36 14.15
C VAL A 212 -25.67 -4.59 12.71
N LYS A 213 -26.02 -5.75 12.13
CA LYS A 213 -25.71 -6.05 10.73
C LYS A 213 -26.32 -5.00 9.80
N ALA A 214 -27.61 -4.68 9.97
CA ALA A 214 -28.32 -3.71 9.16
C ALA A 214 -27.71 -2.30 9.28
N ALA A 215 -27.39 -1.85 10.49
CA ALA A 215 -26.79 -0.54 10.73
C ALA A 215 -25.40 -0.42 10.08
N VAL A 216 -24.57 -1.45 10.18
CA VAL A 216 -23.23 -1.48 9.57
C VAL A 216 -23.32 -1.56 8.04
N LEU A 217 -24.26 -2.35 7.49
CA LEU A 217 -24.48 -2.43 6.04
C LEU A 217 -24.94 -1.09 5.44
N ASP A 218 -25.91 -0.43 6.06
CA ASP A 218 -26.39 0.88 5.63
C ASP A 218 -25.26 1.91 5.63
N GLU A 219 -24.46 1.93 6.70
CA GLU A 219 -23.34 2.86 6.79
C GLU A 219 -22.22 2.52 5.81
N ALA A 220 -21.98 1.24 5.49
CA ALA A 220 -20.92 0.87 4.56
C ALA A 220 -21.15 1.48 3.18
N ASN A 221 -22.40 1.53 2.71
CA ASN A 221 -22.74 2.19 1.46
C ASN A 221 -22.45 3.70 1.51
N LYS A 222 -22.78 4.37 2.63
CA LYS A 222 -22.45 5.78 2.84
C LYS A 222 -20.94 6.01 2.88
N ALA A 223 -20.19 5.15 3.58
CA ALA A 223 -18.73 5.21 3.64
C ALA A 223 -18.10 5.04 2.24
N PHE A 224 -18.61 4.13 1.41
CA PHE A 224 -18.18 3.99 0.02
C PHE A 224 -18.52 5.22 -0.83
N ALA A 225 -19.71 5.81 -0.65
CA ALA A 225 -20.09 7.02 -1.38
C ALA A 225 -19.18 8.21 -1.01
N LEU A 226 -18.90 8.41 0.27
CA LEU A 226 -17.96 9.43 0.76
C LEU A 226 -16.54 9.18 0.23
N ASN A 227 -16.09 7.94 0.22
CA ASN A 227 -14.80 7.56 -0.34
C ASN A 227 -14.73 7.82 -1.85
N THR A 228 -15.78 7.47 -2.60
CA THR A 228 -15.88 7.75 -4.03
C THR A 228 -15.82 9.24 -4.29
N ALA A 229 -16.58 10.04 -3.55
CA ALA A 229 -16.59 11.49 -3.64
C ALA A 229 -15.19 12.06 -3.40
N LEU A 230 -14.45 11.56 -2.40
CA LEU A 230 -13.06 11.95 -2.16
C LEU A 230 -12.17 11.66 -3.36
N PHE A 231 -12.26 10.47 -3.98
CA PHE A 231 -11.50 10.14 -5.19
C PHE A 231 -11.85 11.04 -6.37
N MET A 232 -13.09 11.53 -6.48
CA MET A 232 -13.51 12.48 -7.51
C MET A 232 -12.90 13.87 -7.31
N THR A 233 -12.44 14.21 -6.10
CA THR A 233 -11.73 15.47 -5.85
C THR A 233 -10.29 15.46 -6.35
N ILE A 234 -9.73 14.29 -6.69
CA ILE A 234 -8.35 14.17 -7.17
C ILE A 234 -8.26 14.84 -8.54
N ARG A 235 -7.34 15.80 -8.64
CA ARG A 235 -7.07 16.53 -9.87
C ARG A 235 -6.28 15.62 -10.80
N THR A 236 -6.77 15.47 -12.03
CA THR A 236 -6.15 14.58 -13.04
C THR A 236 -5.61 15.33 -14.24
N ASP A 237 -5.56 16.66 -14.14
CA ASP A 237 -4.96 17.52 -15.15
C ASP A 237 -3.45 17.22 -15.29
N PRO A 238 -2.89 17.33 -16.50
CA PRO A 238 -1.47 17.11 -16.73
C PRO A 238 -0.61 18.08 -15.89
N PRO A 239 0.66 17.71 -15.59
CA PRO A 239 1.53 18.51 -14.73
C PRO A 239 1.56 19.97 -15.17
N SER A 240 1.46 20.88 -14.21
CA SER A 240 1.56 22.31 -14.51
C SER A 240 2.90 22.64 -15.20
N GLN A 241 2.92 23.66 -16.07
CA GLN A 241 4.12 24.10 -16.82
C GLN A 241 5.36 24.36 -15.92
N HIS A 242 5.16 24.54 -14.61
CA HIS A 242 6.26 24.66 -13.63
C HIS A 242 7.06 23.36 -13.44
N ALA A 243 6.43 22.18 -13.64
CA ALA A 243 7.10 20.89 -13.60
C ALA A 243 7.99 20.67 -14.84
N GLU A 244 7.53 21.11 -16.02
CA GLU A 244 8.36 21.09 -17.25
C GLU A 244 9.56 22.03 -17.13
N ALA A 245 9.36 23.25 -16.60
CA ALA A 245 10.42 24.22 -16.38
C ALA A 245 11.47 23.75 -15.35
N ALA A 246 11.07 23.11 -14.26
CA ALA A 246 12.02 22.54 -13.30
C ALA A 246 12.84 21.38 -13.91
N MET A 247 12.22 20.60 -14.80
CA MET A 247 12.87 19.50 -15.51
C MET A 247 13.78 19.98 -16.64
N GLU A 248 13.53 21.16 -17.23
CA GLU A 248 14.43 21.85 -18.17
C GLU A 248 15.58 22.54 -17.45
N VAL A 249 15.35 23.21 -16.32
CA VAL A 249 16.42 23.86 -15.53
C VAL A 249 17.43 22.83 -14.99
N SER A 250 16.99 21.63 -14.61
CA SER A 250 17.91 20.53 -14.27
C SER A 250 18.75 20.02 -15.45
N LYS A 251 18.35 20.27 -16.71
CA LYS A 251 19.16 19.94 -17.89
C LYS A 251 20.19 21.01 -18.25
N GLU A 252 20.01 22.24 -17.78
CA GLU A 252 20.85 23.39 -18.16
C GLU A 252 22.01 23.70 -17.20
N ILE A 253 22.08 23.06 -16.02
CA ILE A 253 23.25 23.19 -15.14
C ILE A 253 24.43 22.46 -15.79
N PRO A 254 25.52 23.15 -16.21
CA PRO A 254 26.63 22.50 -16.85
C PRO A 254 27.41 21.68 -15.82
N ILE A 255 27.19 20.37 -15.83
CA ILE A 255 28.00 19.40 -15.10
C ILE A 255 29.40 19.42 -15.73
N ILE A 256 30.40 19.85 -14.97
CA ILE A 256 31.80 19.53 -15.28
C ILE A 256 31.94 18.02 -15.09
N VAL A 257 31.90 17.29 -16.20
CA VAL A 257 32.08 15.83 -16.22
C VAL A 257 33.57 15.54 -16.04
N GLU A 258 33.97 15.18 -14.81
CA GLU A 258 35.13 14.30 -14.66
C GLU A 258 34.80 12.98 -15.34
N GLN A 259 35.65 12.57 -16.29
CA GLN A 259 35.49 11.33 -17.03
C GLN A 259 35.67 10.13 -16.09
N GLY A 260 34.56 9.61 -15.57
CA GLY A 260 34.49 8.30 -14.95
C GLY A 260 34.69 7.17 -15.99
N PRO A 261 35.02 5.94 -15.54
CA PRO A 261 35.41 4.86 -16.46
C PRO A 261 34.24 4.47 -17.36
N GLN A 262 34.50 4.32 -18.66
CA GLN A 262 33.52 3.90 -19.68
C GLN A 262 32.70 2.68 -19.25
N GLU A 263 31.37 2.82 -19.23
CA GLU A 263 30.46 1.69 -19.17
C GLU A 263 30.61 0.82 -20.43
N LYS A 264 31.03 -0.44 -20.23
CA LYS A 264 31.11 -1.42 -21.31
C LYS A 264 29.70 -1.87 -21.66
N SER A 265 29.22 -1.47 -22.84
CA SER A 265 28.01 -2.03 -23.43
C SER A 265 28.30 -3.42 -24.00
N TYR A 266 27.56 -4.44 -23.57
CA TYR A 266 27.75 -5.82 -24.02
C TYR A 266 26.79 -6.14 -25.18
N PRO A 267 27.26 -6.81 -26.25
CA PRO A 267 26.41 -7.17 -27.36
C PRO A 267 25.33 -8.16 -26.93
N LEU A 268 24.13 -8.02 -27.51
CA LEU A 268 22.92 -8.80 -27.18
C LEU A 268 23.16 -10.32 -27.21
N SER A 269 24.07 -10.79 -28.07
CA SER A 269 24.46 -12.20 -28.17
C SER A 269 25.11 -12.74 -26.90
N GLN A 270 25.89 -11.94 -26.16
CA GLN A 270 26.50 -12.36 -24.90
C GLN A 270 25.46 -12.48 -23.79
N ILE A 271 24.47 -11.59 -23.78
CA ILE A 271 23.35 -11.65 -22.83
C ILE A 271 22.50 -12.90 -23.09
N ILE A 272 22.20 -13.19 -24.36
CA ILE A 272 21.43 -14.39 -24.75
C ILE A 272 22.16 -15.68 -24.34
N VAL A 273 23.48 -15.76 -24.55
CA VAL A 273 24.28 -16.93 -24.14
C VAL A 273 24.29 -17.09 -22.62
N LEU A 274 24.43 -16.00 -21.86
CA LEU A 274 24.41 -16.06 -20.39
C LEU A 274 23.05 -16.52 -19.86
N VAL A 275 21.95 -15.99 -20.41
CA VAL A 275 20.59 -16.38 -20.03
C VAL A 275 20.33 -17.85 -20.39
N ALA A 276 20.73 -18.30 -21.58
CA ALA A 276 20.60 -19.69 -21.98
C ALA A 276 21.38 -20.64 -21.06
N ALA A 277 22.61 -20.26 -20.66
CA ALA A 277 23.42 -21.02 -19.72
C ALA A 277 22.78 -21.08 -18.32
N ALA A 278 22.22 -19.97 -17.83
CA ALA A 278 21.52 -19.92 -16.55
C ALA A 278 20.25 -20.78 -16.56
N CYS A 279 19.47 -20.74 -17.64
CA CYS A 279 18.29 -21.59 -17.82
C CYS A 279 18.64 -23.08 -17.89
N LEU A 280 19.72 -23.44 -18.59
CA LEU A 280 20.19 -24.83 -18.67
C LEU A 280 20.70 -25.33 -17.31
N ALA A 281 21.45 -24.50 -16.57
CA ALA A 281 21.90 -24.81 -15.22
C ALA A 281 20.71 -25.01 -14.26
N HIS A 282 19.70 -24.13 -14.33
CA HIS A 282 18.48 -24.25 -13.53
C HIS A 282 17.70 -25.53 -13.89
N PHE A 283 17.56 -25.85 -15.18
CA PHE A 283 16.92 -27.08 -15.63
C PHE A 283 17.65 -28.33 -15.11
N ILE A 284 18.97 -28.39 -15.23
CA ILE A 284 19.78 -29.51 -14.73
C ILE A 284 19.66 -29.64 -13.20
N LEU A 285 19.62 -28.54 -12.46
CA LEU A 285 19.47 -28.57 -11.01
C LEU A 285 18.08 -29.09 -10.59
N VAL A 286 17.04 -28.66 -11.30
CA VAL A 286 15.63 -29.00 -10.98
C VAL A 286 15.28 -30.42 -11.44
N THR A 287 15.65 -30.83 -12.65
CA THR A 287 15.29 -32.16 -13.17
C THR A 287 16.33 -33.23 -12.83
N GLY A 288 17.59 -32.85 -12.57
CA GLY A 288 18.68 -33.77 -12.19
C GLY A 288 18.71 -34.15 -10.71
N GLY A 289 17.75 -33.66 -9.92
CA GLY A 289 17.60 -34.00 -8.49
C GLY A 289 18.73 -33.49 -7.61
N PHE A 290 19.18 -32.25 -7.83
CA PHE A 290 20.23 -31.59 -7.05
C PHE A 290 19.65 -30.83 -5.84
N THR A 291 18.73 -31.46 -5.10
CA THR A 291 18.11 -30.87 -3.90
C THR A 291 18.27 -31.80 -2.71
N GLY A 292 18.66 -31.27 -1.54
CA GLY A 292 18.94 -32.04 -0.33
C GLY A 292 20.29 -32.75 -0.34
N ASP A 293 20.48 -33.71 0.57
CA ASP A 293 21.78 -34.39 0.80
C ASP A 293 22.34 -35.09 -0.45
N GLN A 294 21.47 -35.58 -1.35
CA GLN A 294 21.89 -36.19 -2.61
C GLN A 294 22.51 -35.17 -3.58
N GLY A 295 22.04 -33.91 -3.56
CA GLY A 295 22.62 -32.82 -4.34
C GLY A 295 24.01 -32.43 -3.84
N TYR A 296 24.19 -32.40 -2.51
CA TYR A 296 25.48 -32.11 -1.89
C TYR A 296 26.55 -33.15 -2.25
N GLN A 297 26.20 -34.44 -2.20
CA GLN A 297 27.12 -35.51 -2.58
C GLN A 297 27.53 -35.46 -4.07
N LYS A 298 26.59 -35.11 -4.96
CA LYS A 298 26.90 -34.92 -6.38
C LYS A 298 27.80 -33.70 -6.62
N LEU A 299 27.63 -32.63 -5.85
CA LEU A 299 28.45 -31.42 -5.95
C LEU A 299 29.90 -31.68 -5.52
N LEU A 300 30.10 -32.44 -4.42
CA LEU A 300 31.41 -32.92 -4.00
C LEU A 300 32.08 -33.85 -5.03
N ALA A 301 31.30 -34.67 -5.73
CA ALA A 301 31.83 -35.52 -6.81
C ALA A 301 32.32 -34.69 -8.01
N VAL A 302 31.59 -33.63 -8.37
CA VAL A 302 31.99 -32.69 -9.43
C VAL A 302 33.23 -31.89 -9.02
N GLU A 303 33.32 -31.42 -7.77
CA GLU A 303 34.49 -30.70 -7.26
C GLU A 303 35.76 -31.57 -7.26
N ARG A 304 35.64 -32.85 -6.87
CA ARG A 304 36.74 -33.83 -6.97
C ARG A 304 37.15 -34.14 -8.42
N TRP A 305 36.21 -34.12 -9.35
CA TRP A 305 36.52 -34.32 -10.78
C TRP A 305 37.19 -33.09 -11.40
N PHE A 306 36.83 -31.88 -10.98
CA PHE A 306 37.49 -30.65 -11.43
C PHE A 306 38.91 -30.53 -10.89
N SER A 307 39.16 -30.93 -9.64
CA SER A 307 40.52 -30.88 -9.07
C SER A 307 41.48 -31.88 -9.72
N THR A 308 40.99 -33.00 -10.25
CA THR A 308 41.81 -33.94 -11.04
C THR A 308 42.06 -33.48 -12.47
N LEU A 309 41.20 -32.62 -13.04
CA LEU A 309 41.38 -32.05 -14.38
C LEU A 309 42.40 -30.90 -14.45
N TRP A 310 42.60 -30.16 -13.37
CA TRP A 310 43.55 -29.04 -13.31
C TRP A 310 44.77 -29.27 -12.41
N GLY A 311 44.86 -30.42 -11.74
CA GLY A 311 45.99 -30.78 -10.87
C GLY A 311 47.27 -31.26 -11.57
N SER A 312 47.32 -31.33 -12.90
CA SER A 312 48.47 -31.89 -13.63
C SER A 312 49.02 -30.96 -14.71
N VAL A 313 49.62 -29.83 -14.32
CA VAL A 313 50.58 -29.11 -15.16
C VAL A 313 51.88 -28.93 -14.37
N PRO A 314 52.98 -29.63 -14.72
CA PRO A 314 54.27 -29.42 -14.06
C PRO A 314 54.88 -28.08 -14.51
N ARG A 315 55.48 -27.33 -13.59
CA ARG A 315 56.27 -26.14 -13.92
C ARG A 315 57.66 -26.56 -14.42
N PRO A 316 58.17 -25.99 -15.53
CA PRO A 316 59.55 -26.22 -15.95
C PRO A 316 60.53 -25.50 -15.02
N GLU A 317 61.70 -26.12 -14.85
CA GLU A 317 62.82 -25.74 -13.97
C GLU A 317 63.44 -24.36 -14.26
#